data_AF-A0A2N2JAR6-F1
#
_entry.id   AF-A0A2N2JAR6-F1
#
_cell.length_a   1.000
_cell.length_b   1.000
_cell.length_c   1.000
_cell.angle_alpha   90.00
_cell.angle_beta   90.00
_cell.angle_gamma   90.00
#
_symmetry.space_group_name_H-M   'P 1'
#
loop_
_entity.id
_entity.type
_entity.pdbx_description
1 polymer ?
#
loop_
_entity_poly.entity_id
_entity_poly.type
_entity_poly.pdbx_seq_one_letter_code
_entity_poly.pdbx_strand_id
1 'polypeptide(L)'
;MTGPKDLTASERELLLALATEQERYEARSGWSFRHTLWSRVTYTMAEARGRLKPTHIPGKFDMDRAFERTFRRLVRRLMGRGLVRMRPIGDRRQPRQTLGYRGHEARVRDLFLTDAGKAAVAELRASAPT
;
A
#
# COMPACT_ATOMS: atom_id res chain seq x y z
N MET A 1 -16.29 17.88 5.17
CA MET A 1 -15.73 16.53 4.91
C MET A 1 -15.55 16.39 3.41
N THR A 2 -14.32 16.24 2.91
CA THR A 2 -14.03 15.99 1.48
C THR A 2 -14.51 14.57 1.12
N GLY A 3 -15.50 14.47 0.24
CA GLY A 3 -16.03 13.18 -0.23
C GLY A 3 -15.10 12.52 -1.27
N PRO A 4 -15.36 11.26 -1.66
CA PRO A 4 -14.53 10.56 -2.65
C PRO A 4 -14.54 11.20 -4.05
N LYS A 5 -15.49 12.10 -4.34
CA LYS A 5 -15.53 12.91 -5.56
C LYS A 5 -14.32 13.85 -5.69
N ASP A 6 -13.72 14.26 -4.58
CA ASP A 6 -12.56 15.18 -4.53
C ASP A 6 -11.21 14.45 -4.65
N LEU A 7 -11.23 13.12 -4.82
CA LEU A 7 -10.04 12.32 -5.03
C LEU A 7 -9.58 12.41 -6.49
N THR A 8 -8.29 12.61 -6.70
CA THR A 8 -7.65 12.46 -8.01
C THR A 8 -7.69 10.99 -8.46
N ALA A 9 -7.56 10.73 -9.76
CA ALA A 9 -7.55 9.36 -10.30
C ALA A 9 -6.50 8.47 -9.60
N SER A 10 -5.28 8.99 -9.39
CA SER A 10 -4.22 8.25 -8.70
C SER A 10 -4.48 7.98 -7.22
N GLU A 11 -5.25 8.84 -6.55
CA GLU A 11 -5.68 8.61 -5.16
C GLU A 11 -6.77 7.55 -5.09
N ARG A 12 -7.72 7.54 -6.03
CA ARG A 12 -8.74 6.49 -6.15
C ARG A 12 -8.08 5.14 -6.44
N GLU A 13 -7.14 5.11 -7.39
CA GLU A 13 -6.36 3.91 -7.74
C GLU A 13 -5.60 3.37 -6.52
N LEU A 14 -4.92 4.23 -5.76
CA LEU A 14 -4.20 3.83 -4.56
C LEU A 14 -5.15 3.28 -3.47
N LEU A 15 -6.31 3.90 -3.26
CA LEU A 15 -7.31 3.41 -2.29
C LEU A 15 -7.87 2.04 -2.69
N LEU A 16 -8.19 1.85 -3.97
CA LEU A 16 -8.69 0.59 -4.49
C LEU A 16 -7.62 -0.51 -4.39
N ALA A 17 -6.38 -0.22 -4.77
CA ALA A 17 -5.27 -1.16 -4.66
C ALA A 17 -5.00 -1.55 -3.19
N LEU A 18 -5.06 -0.58 -2.27
CA LEU A 18 -4.93 -0.83 -0.84
C LEU A 18 -6.08 -1.69 -0.30
N ALA A 19 -7.32 -1.43 -0.72
CA ALA A 19 -8.46 -2.25 -0.33
C ALA A 19 -8.31 -3.71 -0.77
N THR A 20 -7.94 -3.92 -2.04
CA THR A 20 -7.72 -5.27 -2.59
C THR A 20 -6.59 -6.01 -1.87
N GLU A 21 -5.46 -5.35 -1.60
CA GLU A 21 -4.38 -6.00 -0.85
C GLU A 21 -4.74 -6.22 0.62
N GLN A 22 -5.53 -5.34 1.23
CA GLN A 22 -6.01 -5.51 2.61
C GLN A 22 -7.00 -6.69 2.72
N GLU A 23 -7.91 -6.86 1.77
CA GLU A 23 -8.80 -8.04 1.69
C GLU A 23 -7.99 -9.33 1.53
N ARG A 24 -6.98 -9.32 0.65
CA ARG A 24 -6.04 -10.45 0.46
C ARG A 24 -5.20 -10.73 1.70
N TYR A 25 -4.86 -9.69 2.45
CA TYR A 25 -4.11 -9.77 3.69
C TYR A 25 -4.96 -10.37 4.82
N GLU A 26 -6.22 -9.98 4.93
CA GLU A 26 -7.16 -10.51 5.92
C GLU A 26 -7.54 -11.98 5.62
N ALA A 27 -7.53 -12.41 4.35
CA ALA A 27 -7.85 -13.77 3.93
C ALA A 27 -6.71 -14.81 4.10
N ARG A 28 -5.46 -14.41 4.39
CA ARG A 28 -4.30 -15.32 4.43
C ARG A 28 -3.79 -15.59 5.85
N SER A 29 -3.46 -16.85 6.14
CA SER A 29 -2.77 -17.29 7.37
C SER A 29 -1.26 -17.48 7.13
N GLY A 30 -0.46 -16.42 7.23
CA GLY A 30 1.01 -16.56 7.15
C GLY A 30 1.76 -15.26 6.86
N TRP A 31 2.85 -15.00 7.60
CA TRP A 31 3.52 -13.69 7.65
C TRP A 31 4.95 -13.72 7.11
N SER A 32 5.31 -12.70 6.32
CA SER A 32 6.70 -12.27 6.15
C SER A 32 6.78 -10.76 5.94
N PHE A 33 7.89 -10.11 6.31
CA PHE A 33 8.11 -8.67 6.07
C PHE A 33 8.12 -8.29 4.58
N ARG A 34 8.19 -9.26 3.64
CA ARG A 34 7.99 -9.02 2.20
C ARG A 34 6.53 -8.84 1.81
N HIS A 35 5.59 -8.99 2.75
CA HIS A 35 4.14 -8.98 2.49
C HIS A 35 3.39 -7.83 3.17
N THR A 36 4.06 -6.75 3.56
CA THR A 36 3.38 -5.53 4.02
C THR A 36 2.45 -5.00 2.93
N LEU A 37 1.32 -4.44 3.30
CA LEU A 37 0.40 -3.71 2.42
C LEU A 37 1.12 -2.59 1.67
N TRP A 38 2.05 -1.87 2.31
CA TRP A 38 2.94 -0.91 1.65
C TRP A 38 3.62 -1.56 0.45
N SER A 39 4.48 -2.55 0.69
CA SER A 39 5.26 -3.20 -0.37
C SER A 39 4.35 -3.79 -1.45
N ARG A 40 3.28 -4.52 -1.08
CA ARG A 40 2.36 -5.13 -2.03
C ARG A 40 1.71 -4.07 -2.95
N VAL A 41 1.11 -3.04 -2.35
CA VAL A 41 0.42 -1.99 -3.11
C VAL A 41 1.41 -1.21 -3.96
N THR A 42 2.57 -0.83 -3.43
CA THR A 42 3.58 -0.08 -4.19
C THR A 42 4.11 -0.90 -5.36
N TYR A 43 4.41 -2.20 -5.19
CA TYR A 43 4.91 -3.05 -6.28
C TYR A 43 3.83 -3.35 -7.31
N THR A 44 2.59 -3.68 -6.91
CA THR A 44 1.48 -3.90 -7.84
C THR A 44 1.23 -2.67 -8.72
N MET A 45 1.21 -1.47 -8.11
CA MET A 45 1.05 -0.23 -8.87
C MET A 45 2.27 0.10 -9.73
N ALA A 46 3.49 -0.22 -9.27
CA ALA A 46 4.70 -0.02 -10.08
C ALA A 46 4.70 -0.93 -11.30
N GLU A 47 4.36 -2.21 -11.12
CA GLU A 47 4.26 -3.21 -12.19
C GLU A 47 3.23 -2.79 -13.24
N ALA A 48 2.01 -2.46 -12.80
CA ALA A 48 0.93 -2.01 -13.68
C ALA A 48 1.29 -0.77 -14.51
N ARG A 49 2.21 0.06 -14.03
CA ARG A 49 2.69 1.27 -14.71
C ARG A 49 4.01 1.10 -15.46
N GLY A 50 4.57 -0.11 -15.53
CA GLY A 50 5.86 -0.38 -16.16
C GLY A 50 7.03 0.35 -15.47
N ARG A 51 6.94 0.54 -14.14
CA ARG A 51 7.90 1.30 -13.31
C ARG A 51 8.85 0.39 -12.53
N LEU A 52 8.85 -0.89 -12.87
CA LEU A 52 9.81 -1.86 -12.37
C LEU A 52 11.02 -1.92 -13.30
N LYS A 53 12.21 -1.96 -12.70
CA LYS A 53 13.49 -2.14 -13.40
C LYS A 53 14.18 -3.38 -12.85
N PRO A 54 14.87 -4.16 -13.70
CA PRO A 54 15.67 -5.28 -13.23
C PRO A 54 16.79 -4.76 -12.31
N THR A 55 17.13 -5.57 -11.32
CA THR A 55 18.31 -5.33 -10.47
C THR A 55 19.49 -6.18 -10.97
N HIS A 56 20.66 -6.02 -10.34
CA HIS A 56 21.81 -6.90 -10.57
C HIS A 56 21.57 -8.36 -10.13
N ILE A 57 20.47 -8.64 -9.40
CA ILE A 57 20.10 -9.97 -8.96
C ILE A 57 19.05 -10.54 -9.94
N PRO A 58 19.31 -11.70 -10.57
CA PRO A 58 18.35 -12.33 -11.47
C PRO A 58 16.98 -12.53 -10.83
N GLY A 59 15.92 -12.18 -11.56
CA GLY A 59 14.54 -12.30 -11.10
C GLY A 59 14.11 -11.29 -10.03
N LYS A 60 14.96 -10.34 -9.63
CA LYS A 60 14.57 -9.24 -8.74
C LYS A 60 14.40 -7.94 -9.49
N PHE A 61 13.33 -7.24 -9.15
CA PHE A 61 12.99 -5.94 -9.69
C PHE A 61 12.95 -4.89 -8.59
N ASP A 62 13.48 -3.72 -8.90
CA ASP A 62 13.36 -2.51 -8.09
C ASP A 62 12.39 -1.55 -8.74
N MET A 63 11.81 -0.66 -7.95
CA MET A 63 11.00 0.44 -8.47
C MET A 63 11.90 1.60 -8.87
N ASP A 64 11.51 2.34 -9.91
CA ASP A 64 12.17 3.61 -10.19
C ASP A 64 11.93 4.63 -9.04
N ARG A 65 12.91 5.50 -8.81
CA ARG A 65 12.88 6.46 -7.68
C ARG A 65 11.78 7.52 -7.84
N ALA A 66 11.37 7.83 -9.07
CA ALA A 66 10.36 8.85 -9.35
C ALA A 66 8.97 8.34 -8.97
N PHE A 67 8.68 7.07 -9.29
CA PHE A 67 7.48 6.37 -8.87
C PHE A 67 7.42 6.27 -7.35
N GLU A 68 8.50 5.83 -6.69
CA GLU A 68 8.53 5.72 -5.22
C GLU A 68 8.24 7.07 -4.54
N ARG A 69 8.83 8.17 -5.02
CA ARG A 69 8.55 9.52 -4.52
C ARG A 69 7.09 9.92 -4.71
N THR A 70 6.54 9.64 -5.89
CA THR A 70 5.14 9.93 -6.21
C THR A 70 4.19 9.13 -5.32
N PHE A 71 4.44 7.83 -5.15
CA PHE A 71 3.68 6.95 -4.27
C PHE A 71 3.66 7.48 -2.83
N ARG A 72 4.83 7.83 -2.27
CA ARG A 72 4.92 8.42 -0.91
C ARG A 72 4.10 9.71 -0.77
N ARG A 73 4.07 10.56 -1.81
CA ARG A 73 3.24 11.78 -1.81
C ARG A 73 1.75 11.45 -1.80
N LEU A 74 1.31 10.48 -2.61
CA LEU A 74 -0.09 10.04 -2.64
C LEU A 74 -0.53 9.48 -1.28
N VAL A 75 0.29 8.63 -0.66
CA VAL A 75 0.01 8.10 0.68
C VAL A 75 -0.14 9.24 1.70
N ARG A 76 0.79 10.21 1.72
CA ARG A 76 0.70 11.36 2.64
C ARG A 76 -0.56 12.18 2.43
N ARG A 77 -1.01 12.37 1.18
CA ARG A 77 -2.28 13.08 0.89
C ARG A 77 -3.48 12.32 1.44
N LEU A 78 -3.55 11.01 1.20
CA LEU A 78 -4.62 10.17 1.72
C LEU A 78 -4.63 10.12 3.25
N MET A 79 -3.44 10.15 3.87
CA MET A 79 -3.31 10.28 5.34
C MET A 79 -3.79 11.65 5.84
N GLY A 80 -3.41 12.74 5.17
CA GLY A 80 -3.88 14.09 5.52
C GLY A 80 -5.38 14.27 5.37
N ARG A 81 -6.03 13.46 4.52
CA ARG A 81 -7.49 13.37 4.38
C ARG A 81 -8.16 12.39 5.35
N GLY A 82 -7.39 11.69 6.18
CA GLY A 82 -7.91 10.73 7.15
C GLY A 82 -8.42 9.41 6.55
N LEU A 83 -8.10 9.09 5.29
CA LEU A 83 -8.57 7.88 4.60
C LEU A 83 -7.62 6.68 4.81
N VAL A 84 -6.35 6.97 5.04
CA VAL A 84 -5.30 5.97 5.27
C VAL A 84 -4.57 6.33 6.55
N ARG A 85 -4.13 5.32 7.30
CA ARG A 85 -3.24 5.49 8.44
C ARG A 85 -2.11 4.48 8.39
N MET A 86 -1.01 4.83 9.04
CA MET A 86 0.09 3.89 9.29
C MET A 86 -0.10 3.25 10.68
N ARG A 87 -0.18 1.93 10.76
CA ARG A 87 -0.26 1.20 12.04
C ARG A 87 0.95 0.30 12.23
N PRO A 88 1.41 0.06 13.47
CA PRO A 88 2.41 -0.95 13.73
C PRO A 88 2.02 -2.32 13.16
N ILE A 89 2.95 -3.01 12.51
CA ILE A 89 2.79 -4.40 12.00
C ILE A 89 2.71 -5.40 13.17
N GLY A 90 3.21 -5.00 14.35
CA GLY A 90 3.35 -5.86 15.52
C GLY A 90 2.13 -5.87 16.43
N ASP A 91 1.05 -6.55 16.03
CA ASP A 91 0.03 -7.03 16.99
C ASP A 91 -0.36 -8.51 16.84
N ARG A 92 0.19 -9.23 15.82
CA ARG A 92 0.03 -10.69 15.71
C ARG A 92 1.32 -11.33 15.19
N ARG A 93 2.14 -11.82 16.12
CA ARG A 93 3.43 -12.52 15.94
C ARG A 93 4.52 -11.69 15.24
N GLN A 94 5.55 -11.32 16.00
CA GLN A 94 6.77 -10.70 15.50
C GLN A 94 7.25 -11.43 14.23
N PRO A 95 7.37 -10.75 13.07
CA PRO A 95 7.84 -11.43 11.88
C PRO A 95 9.32 -11.79 12.09
N ARG A 96 9.73 -12.98 11.65
CA ARG A 96 11.11 -13.49 11.84
C ARG A 96 12.13 -12.42 11.39
N GLN A 97 12.80 -11.80 12.36
CA GLN A 97 13.85 -10.83 12.08
C GLN A 97 15.08 -11.60 11.61
N THR A 98 15.45 -11.46 10.34
CA THR A 98 16.74 -11.94 9.83
C THR A 98 17.81 -10.86 9.99
N LEU A 99 19.06 -11.26 10.23
CA LEU A 99 20.19 -10.35 10.51
C LEU A 99 20.42 -9.25 9.46
N GLY A 100 19.94 -9.42 8.21
CA GLY A 100 20.01 -8.41 7.15
C GLY A 100 18.98 -7.27 7.26
N TYR A 101 18.17 -7.20 8.31
CA TYR A 101 17.01 -6.30 8.42
C TYR A 101 17.15 -5.18 9.47
N ARG A 102 18.32 -4.99 10.10
CA ARG A 102 18.54 -3.87 11.05
C ARG A 102 18.45 -2.47 10.41
N GLY A 103 18.60 -2.35 9.10
CA GLY A 103 18.36 -1.10 8.36
C GLY A 103 16.87 -0.80 8.06
N HIS A 104 15.94 -1.58 8.62
CA HIS A 104 14.50 -1.49 8.36
C HIS A 104 13.67 -1.11 9.59
N GLU A 105 14.23 -0.31 10.48
CA GLU A 105 13.48 0.26 11.62
C GLU A 105 12.34 1.20 11.18
N ALA A 106 12.33 1.67 9.93
CA ALA A 106 11.18 2.36 9.32
C ALA A 106 10.05 1.40 8.85
N ARG A 107 10.25 0.07 8.89
CA ARG A 107 9.31 -0.95 8.39
C ARG A 107 8.46 -1.62 9.47
N VAL A 108 8.31 -1.01 10.65
CA VAL A 108 7.41 -1.54 11.69
C VAL A 108 6.00 -1.00 11.53
N ARG A 109 5.70 -0.14 10.55
CA ARG A 109 4.36 0.38 10.29
C ARG A 109 3.90 0.09 8.86
N ASP A 110 2.63 -0.27 8.71
CA ASP A 110 1.99 -0.59 7.44
C ASP A 110 0.77 0.29 7.16
N LEU A 111 0.33 0.30 5.91
CA LEU A 111 -0.84 1.05 5.45
C LEU A 111 -2.13 0.33 5.82
N PHE A 112 -3.08 1.04 6.39
CA PHE A 112 -4.43 0.52 6.66
C PHE A 112 -5.48 1.56 6.30
N LEU A 113 -6.60 1.08 5.76
CA LEU A 113 -7.79 1.91 5.59
C LEU A 113 -8.39 2.28 6.95
N THR A 114 -8.79 3.53 7.09
CA THR A 114 -9.69 3.98 8.17
C THR A 114 -11.13 3.62 7.82
N ASP A 115 -12.07 3.80 8.74
CA ASP A 115 -13.48 3.57 8.42
C ASP A 115 -13.99 4.54 7.34
N ALA A 116 -13.51 5.79 7.35
CA ALA A 116 -13.73 6.74 6.26
C ALA A 116 -13.09 6.27 4.95
N GLY A 117 -11.89 5.69 4.98
CA GLY A 117 -11.26 5.08 3.81
C GLY A 117 -12.04 3.91 3.23
N LYS A 118 -12.60 3.04 4.09
CA LYS A 118 -13.45 1.92 3.68
C LYS A 118 -14.76 2.41 3.05
N ALA A 119 -15.41 3.42 3.64
CA ALA A 119 -16.59 4.04 3.07
C ALA A 119 -16.30 4.65 1.68
N ALA A 120 -15.20 5.38 1.55
CA ALA A 120 -14.77 5.94 0.27
C ALA A 120 -14.53 4.85 -0.80
N VAL A 121 -13.94 3.71 -0.42
CA VAL A 121 -13.75 2.56 -1.33
C VAL A 121 -15.09 1.96 -1.75
N ALA A 122 -16.04 1.81 -0.83
CA ALA A 122 -17.37 1.30 -1.14
C ALA A 122 -18.10 2.20 -2.15
N GLU A 123 -18.05 3.52 -1.95
CA GLU A 123 -18.61 4.51 -2.89
C GLU A 123 -17.92 4.45 -4.27
N LEU A 124 -16.60 4.31 -4.31
CA LEU A 124 -15.84 4.18 -5.57
C LEU A 124 -16.23 2.92 -6.34
N ARG A 125 -16.39 1.79 -5.65
CA ARG A 125 -16.82 0.52 -6.28
C ARG A 125 -18.24 0.58 -6.80
N ALA A 126 -19.15 1.21 -6.05
CA ALA A 126 -20.55 1.39 -6.46
C ALA A 126 -20.70 2.34 -7.67
N SER A 127 -19.73 3.25 -7.86
CA SER A 127 -19.74 4.23 -8.96
C SER A 127 -19.02 3.74 -10.23
N ALA A 128 -18.41 2.56 -10.20
CA ALA A 128 -17.76 2.01 -11.38
C ALA A 128 -18.82 1.44 -12.32
N PRO A 129 -18.90 1.87 -13.60
CA PRO A 129 -19.79 1.24 -14.56
C PRO A 129 -19.37 -0.23 -14.74
N THR A 130 -20.32 -1.15 -14.56
CA THR A 130 -20.21 -2.56 -14.94
C THR A 130 -19.88 -2.74 -16.41
#